data_AF-A0A829Q781-F1
#
_entry.id   AF-A0A829Q781-F1
#
_cell.length_a   1.000
_cell.length_b   1.000
_cell.length_c   1.000
_cell.angle_alpha   90.00
_cell.angle_beta   90.00
_cell.angle_gamma   90.00
#
_symmetry.space_group_name_H-M   'P 1'
#
loop_
_entity.id
_entity.type
_entity.pdbx_description
1 polymer ?
#
loop_
_entity_poly.entity_id
_entity_poly.type
_entity_poly.pdbx_seq_one_letter_code
_entity_poly.pdbx_strand_id
1 'polypeptide(L)' 'MNGTIVLLMAVERIEQFARVLIEGGRPAHTPVLVVQHGTTDEQRVLRADLATAPERIRSQGIRPPAIIVIGPVAAYGAF' A
#
# COMPACT_ATOMS: atom_id res chain seq x y z
N MET A 1 0.47 -17.64 4.49
CA MET A 1 0.92 -17.16 3.17
C MET A 1 1.89 -16.00 3.39
N ASN A 2 3.18 -16.16 3.10
CA ASN A 2 4.24 -15.16 3.40
C ASN A 2 4.66 -14.33 2.17
N GLY A 3 3.95 -14.50 1.05
CA GLY A 3 4.27 -13.80 -0.18
C GLY A 3 4.02 -12.29 -0.11
N THR A 4 4.64 -11.59 -1.05
CA THR A 4 4.34 -10.20 -1.38
C THR A 4 3.09 -10.15 -2.25
N ILE A 5 2.20 -9.21 -1.93
CA ILE A 5 1.02 -8.91 -2.75
C ILE A 5 1.25 -7.55 -3.41
N VAL A 6 1.07 -7.49 -4.72
CA VAL A 6 1.09 -6.23 -5.47
C VAL A 6 -0.29 -6.00 -6.05
N LEU A 7 -0.93 -4.91 -5.62
CA LEU A 7 -2.24 -4.51 -6.07
C LEU A 7 -2.13 -3.39 -7.09
N LEU A 8 -2.70 -3.63 -8.27
CA LEU A 8 -2.85 -2.65 -9.34
C LEU A 8 -4.24 -2.04 -9.30
N MET A 9 -4.37 -0.76 -9.66
CA MET A 9 -5.66 -0.04 -9.70
C MET A 9 -6.46 -0.13 -8.40
N ALA A 10 -5.77 -0.19 -7.25
CA ALA A 10 -6.37 -0.56 -5.98
C ALA A 10 -6.67 0.62 -5.04
N VAL A 11 -6.28 1.83 -5.41
CA VAL A 11 -6.35 3.03 -4.56
C VAL A 11 -7.76 3.25 -4.00
N GLU A 12 -8.78 3.15 -4.85
CA GLU A 12 -10.17 3.43 -4.47
C GLU A 12 -10.79 2.34 -3.57
N ARG A 13 -10.22 1.12 -3.58
CA ARG A 13 -10.73 -0.04 -2.83
C ARG A 13 -9.79 -0.49 -1.73
N ILE A 14 -8.78 0.29 -1.40
CA ILE A 14 -7.74 -0.11 -0.44
C ILE A 14 -8.31 -0.44 0.94
N GLU A 15 -9.36 0.24 1.37
CA GLU A 15 -10.04 -0.06 2.64
C GLU A 15 -10.63 -1.48 2.66
N GLN A 16 -11.28 -1.89 1.58
CA GLN A 16 -11.81 -3.25 1.44
C GLN A 16 -10.69 -4.30 1.39
N PHE A 17 -9.61 -4.03 0.64
CA PHE A 17 -8.48 -4.96 0.55
C PHE A 17 -7.75 -5.12 1.88
N ALA A 18 -7.46 -4.01 2.57
CA ALA A 18 -6.83 -4.05 3.89
C ALA A 18 -7.67 -4.85 4.88
N ARG A 19 -8.99 -4.60 4.92
CA ARG A 19 -9.91 -5.35 5.78
C ARG A 19 -9.88 -6.86 5.49
N VAL A 20 -10.08 -7.27 4.24
CA VAL A 20 -10.12 -8.69 3.85
C VAL A 20 -8.79 -9.38 4.13
N LEU A 21 -7.66 -8.70 3.90
CA LEU A 21 -6.34 -9.27 4.18
C LEU A 21 -6.13 -9.48 5.69
N ILE A 22 -6.53 -8.52 6.52
CA ILE A 22 -6.43 -8.63 7.99
C ILE A 22 -7.36 -9.73 8.51
N GLU A 23 -8.61 -9.77 8.05
CA GLU A 23 -9.58 -10.84 8.38
C GLU A 23 -9.08 -12.22 7.92
N GLY A 24 -8.38 -12.28 6.78
CA GLY A 24 -7.70 -13.48 6.27
C GLY A 24 -6.42 -13.86 7.01
N GLY A 25 -6.09 -13.19 8.12
CA GLY A 25 -4.97 -13.53 8.99
C GLY A 25 -3.64 -12.84 8.64
N ARG A 26 -3.63 -11.84 7.75
CA ARG A 26 -2.44 -11.02 7.51
C ARG A 26 -2.25 -10.06 8.70
N PRO A 27 -1.07 -9.96 9.31
CA PRO A 27 -0.86 -9.06 10.45
C PRO A 27 -1.14 -7.60 10.10
N ALA A 28 -1.81 -6.87 11.01
CA ALA A 28 -2.16 -5.45 10.84
C ALA A 28 -0.94 -4.53 10.63
N HIS A 29 0.20 -4.88 11.23
CA HIS A 29 1.48 -4.18 11.10
C HIS A 29 2.26 -4.61 9.85
N THR A 30 1.66 -5.37 8.92
CA THR A 30 2.34 -5.75 7.68
C THR A 30 2.73 -4.48 6.92
N PRO A 31 4.01 -4.32 6.52
CA PRO A 31 4.44 -3.14 5.78
C PRO A 31 3.70 -2.99 4.45
N VAL A 32 3.34 -1.75 4.13
CA VAL A 32 2.70 -1.33 2.88
C VAL A 32 3.47 -0.17 2.26
N LEU A 33 3.75 -0.29 0.97
CA LEU A 33 4.36 0.74 0.14
C LEU A 33 3.39 1.12 -0.98
N VAL A 34 3.11 2.41 -1.12
CA VAL A 34 2.32 2.95 -2.21
C VAL A 34 3.23 3.82 -3.06
N VAL A 35 3.29 3.55 -4.35
CA VAL A 35 4.05 4.33 -5.33
C VAL A 35 3.06 4.92 -6.32
N GLN A 36 2.91 6.24 -6.30
CA GLN A 36 2.08 7.01 -7.23
C GLN A 36 2.99 7.62 -8.32
N HIS A 37 2.52 7.66 -9.57
CA HIS A 37 3.29 8.19 -10.70
C HIS A 37 4.72 7.62 -10.76
N GLY A 38 4.85 6.30 -10.61
CA GLY A 38 6.15 5.63 -10.53
C GLY A 38 7.02 5.93 -11.75
N THR A 39 8.33 6.10 -11.53
CA THR A 39 9.36 6.40 -12.56
C THR A 39 9.18 7.72 -13.31
N THR A 40 8.36 8.65 -12.79
CA THR A 40 8.24 10.02 -13.31
C THR A 40 8.76 11.04 -12.29
N ASP A 41 8.91 12.29 -12.74
CA ASP A 41 9.30 13.41 -11.86
C ASP A 41 8.24 13.74 -10.79
N GLU A 42 7.00 13.28 -10.99
CA GLU A 42 5.87 13.46 -10.07
C GLU A 42 5.71 12.29 -9.08
N GLN A 43 6.70 11.39 -9.01
CA GLN A 43 6.62 10.19 -8.18
C GLN A 43 6.43 10.56 -6.71
N ARG A 44 5.39 9.98 -6.09
CA ARG A 44 5.14 10.09 -4.65
C ARG A 44 5.16 8.71 -4.02
N VAL A 45 5.86 8.60 -2.90
CA VAL A 45 5.99 7.36 -2.14
C VAL A 45 5.36 7.53 -0.77
N LEU A 46 4.43 6.64 -0.43
CA LEU A 46 3.83 6.54 0.89
C LEU A 46 4.17 5.17 1.49
N ARG A 47 4.78 5.18 2.67
CA ARG A 47 4.98 3.98 3.50
C ARG A 47 3.99 3.98 4.65
N ALA A 48 3.37 2.85 4.92
CA ALA A 48 2.38 2.68 5.98
C ALA A 48 2.35 1.22 6.47
N ASP A 49 1.53 0.96 7.47
CA ASP A 49 1.15 -0.40 7.85
C ASP A 49 -0.18 -0.75 7.21
N LEU A 50 -0.47 -2.05 7.05
CA LEU A 50 -1.71 -2.53 6.43
C LEU A 50 -2.96 -1.94 7.09
N ALA A 51 -2.96 -1.78 8.41
CA ALA A 51 -4.06 -1.17 9.14
C ALA A 51 -4.21 0.35 8.91
N THR A 52 -3.11 1.07 8.64
CA THR A 52 -3.12 2.54 8.52
C THR A 52 -3.09 3.02 7.07
N ALA A 53 -2.76 2.15 6.12
CA ALA A 53 -2.64 2.49 4.71
C ALA A 53 -3.91 3.17 4.14
N PRO A 54 -5.15 2.72 4.40
CA PRO A 54 -6.34 3.39 3.86
C PRO A 54 -6.49 4.84 4.32
N GLU A 55 -6.26 5.12 5.60
CA GLU A 55 -6.31 6.48 6.14
C GLU A 55 -5.18 7.35 5.57
N ARG A 56 -3.96 6.81 5.50
CA ARG A 56 -2.80 7.55 5.01
C ARG A 56 -2.89 7.87 3.52
N ILE A 57 -3.44 6.96 2.71
CA ILE A 57 -3.73 7.20 1.29
C ILE A 57 -4.73 8.34 1.14
N ARG A 58 -5.81 8.37 1.95
CA ARG A 58 -6.82 9.44 1.91
C ARG A 58 -6.25 10.77 2.36
N SER A 59 -5.61 10.82 3.53
CA SER A 59 -5.08 12.06 4.12
C SER A 59 -3.98 12.69 3.27
N GLN A 60 -3.16 11.90 2.58
CA GLN A 60 -2.14 12.42 1.66
C GLN A 60 -2.67 12.69 0.24
N GLY A 61 -3.97 12.49 0.00
CA GLY A 61 -4.57 12.75 -1.31
C GLY A 61 -3.97 11.90 -2.43
N ILE A 62 -3.55 10.66 -2.13
CA ILE A 62 -3.09 9.73 -3.17
C ILE A 62 -4.28 9.40 -4.08
N ARG A 63 -4.04 9.45 -5.38
CA ARG A 63 -5.03 9.15 -6.42
C ARG A 63 -4.41 8.20 -7.46
N PRO A 64 -5.24 7.52 -8.27
CA PRO A 64 -4.72 6.82 -9.45
C PRO A 64 -3.91 7.77 -10.35
N PRO A 65 -2.86 7.28 -11.03
CA PRO A 65 -2.31 5.93 -10.98
C PRO A 65 -1.36 5.69 -9.78
N ALA A 66 -1.59 4.60 -9.05
CA ALA A 66 -0.66 4.13 -8.01
C ALA A 66 -0.68 2.60 -7.89
N ILE A 67 0.46 2.04 -7.48
CA ILE A 67 0.65 0.62 -7.15
C ILE A 67 0.80 0.50 -5.64
N ILE A 68 0.19 -0.54 -5.06
CA ILE A 68 0.26 -0.82 -3.61
C ILE A 68 0.95 -2.18 -3.41
N VAL A 69 2.07 -2.18 -2.70
CA VAL A 69 2.87 -3.37 -2.38
C VAL A 69 2.69 -3.69 -0.90
N ILE A 70 2.32 -4.92 -0.57
CA ILE A 70 1.99 -5.37 0.79
C ILE A 70 2.86 -6.57 1.15
N GLY A 71 3.66 -6.46 2.22
CA GLY A 71 4.51 -7.53 2.73
C GLY A 71 5.90 -7.09 3.14
N PRO A 72 6.75 -8.02 3.59
CA PRO A 72 8.09 -7.71 4.10
C PRO A 72 8.95 -6.90 3.13
N VAL A 73 8.77 -7.10 1.81
CA VAL A 73 9.53 -6.34 0.81
C VAL A 73 9.25 -4.83 0.84
N ALA A 74 8.06 -4.41 1.28
CA ALA A 74 7.67 -3.00 1.36
C ALA A 74 8.39 -2.25 2.48
N ALA A 75 9.08 -2.95 3.39
CA ALA A 75 9.93 -2.35 4.42
C ALA A 75 11.31 -1.95 3.89
N TYR A 76 11.73 -2.43 2.72
CA TYR A 76 13.06 -2.14 2.17
C TYR A 76 13.07 -0.89 1.28
N GLY A 77 14.28 -0.33 1.12
CA GLY A 77 14.58 0.81 0.25
C GLY A 77 14.72 2.13 1.01
N ALA A 78 15.76 2.90 0.65
CA ALA A 78 15.90 4.30 1.01
C ALA A 78 15.48 5.13 -0.23
N PHE A 79 14.40 5.88 -0.10
CA PHE A 79 13.96 6.87 -1.10
C PHE A 79 13.64 8.15 -0.34
#